data_AF-A0A2X3K9B9-F1
#
_entry.id   AF-A0A2X3K9B9-F1
#
_cell.length_a   1.000
_cell.length_b   1.000
_cell.length_c   1.000
_cell.angle_alpha   90.00
_cell.angle_beta   90.00
_cell.angle_gamma   90.00
#
_symmetry.space_group_name_H-M   'P 1'
#
loop_
_entity.id
_entity.type
_entity.pdbx_description
1 polymer ?
#
loop_
_entity_poly.entity_id
_entity_poly.type
_entity_poly.pdbx_seq_one_letter_code
_entity_poly.pdbx_strand_id
1 'polypeptide(L)' 'MLKFFDWAYKTGAKQANDLDYASLPDSVVEQVRAAWKTNIKDSSGKPLY' A
#
# COMPACT_ATOMS: atom_id res chain seq x y z
N MET A 1 4.39 0.12 -9.52
CA MET A 1 4.05 1.12 -8.48
C MET A 1 3.41 0.48 -7.24
N LEU A 2 2.24 -0.15 -7.32
CA LEU A 2 1.55 -0.70 -6.13
C LEU A 2 2.35 -1.74 -5.35
N LYS A 3 3.08 -2.63 -6.05
CA LYS A 3 4.00 -3.59 -5.42
C LYS A 3 5.12 -2.93 -4.59
N PHE A 4 5.58 -1.74 -5.00
CA PHE A 4 6.60 -0.99 -4.25
C PHE A 4 6.01 -0.44 -2.94
N PHE A 5 4.83 0.19 -3.00
CA PHE A 5 4.15 0.68 -1.81
C PHE A 5 3.71 -0.45 -0.87
N ASP A 6 3.28 -1.59 -1.42
CA ASP A 6 2.97 -2.77 -0.60
C ASP A 6 4.20 -3.31 0.15
N TRP A 7 5.36 -3.34 -0.52
CA TRP A 7 6.63 -3.68 0.12
C TRP A 7 7.02 -2.64 1.19
N ALA A 8 6.83 -1.35 0.91
CA ALA A 8 7.12 -0.27 1.85
C ALA A 8 6.24 -0.35 3.10
N TYR A 9 4.94 -0.67 2.97
CA TYR A 9 4.07 -0.92 4.12
C TYR A 9 4.49 -2.15 4.93
N LYS A 10 5.05 -3.18 4.28
CA LYS A 10 5.49 -4.43 4.96
C LYS A 10 6.84 -4.30 5.67
N THR A 11 7.77 -3.52 5.12
CA THR A 11 9.18 -3.55 5.54
C THR A 11 9.76 -2.17 5.85
N GLY A 12 9.14 -1.10 5.36
CA GLY A 12 9.64 0.27 5.45
C GLY A 12 9.30 0.99 6.76
N ALA A 13 8.52 0.38 7.65
CA ALA A 13 8.10 1.02 8.91
C ALA A 13 9.29 1.51 9.75
N LYS A 14 10.36 0.71 9.84
CA LYS A 14 11.58 1.14 10.54
C LYS A 14 12.22 2.36 9.87
N GLN A 15 12.33 2.35 8.54
CA GLN A 15 12.95 3.45 7.78
C GLN A 15 12.13 4.74 7.87
N ALA A 16 10.80 4.63 7.91
CA ALA A 16 9.91 5.77 8.12
C ALA A 16 10.09 6.36 9.53
N ASN A 17 10.13 5.51 10.55
CA ASN A 17 10.33 5.94 11.93
C ASN A 17 11.72 6.56 12.16
N ASP A 18 12.77 6.03 11.50
CA ASP A 18 14.14 6.60 11.55
C ASP A 18 14.19 8.03 10.97
N LEU A 19 13.18 8.44 10.19
CA LEU A 19 13.01 9.77 9.60
C LEU A 19 11.87 10.58 10.26
N ASP A 20 11.44 10.18 11.46
CA ASP A 20 10.36 10.79 12.25
C ASP A 20 8.96 10.76 11.59
N TYR A 21 8.74 9.85 10.63
CA TYR A 21 7.41 9.62 10.06
C TYR A 21 6.66 8.52 10.82
N ALA A 22 5.41 8.79 11.18
CA ALA A 22 4.54 7.78 11.75
C ALA A 22 4.05 6.79 10.68
N SER A 23 4.19 5.50 10.97
CA SER A 23 3.63 4.44 10.14
C SER A 23 2.12 4.36 10.29
N LEU A 24 1.40 4.12 9.18
CA LEU A 24 -0.04 3.89 9.21
C LEU A 24 -0.35 2.61 10.01
N PRO A 25 -1.46 2.56 10.77
CA PRO A 25 -1.93 1.33 11.39
C PRO A 25 -2.25 0.26 10.34
N ASP A 26 -2.06 -1.01 10.70
CA ASP A 26 -2.34 -2.15 9.82
C ASP A 26 -3.76 -2.14 9.25
N SER A 27 -4.75 -1.70 10.05
CA SER A 27 -6.14 -1.58 9.61
C SER A 27 -6.32 -0.62 8.43
N VAL A 28 -5.53 0.46 8.39
CA VAL A 28 -5.56 1.44 7.29
C VAL A 28 -4.82 0.89 6.08
N VAL A 29 -3.70 0.19 6.28
CA VAL A 29 -2.98 -0.49 5.20
C VAL A 29 -3.87 -1.52 4.50
N GLU A 30 -4.63 -2.30 5.26
CA GLU A 30 -5.60 -3.26 4.69
C GLU A 30 -6.72 -2.58 3.90
N GLN A 31 -7.23 -1.43 4.37
CA GLN A 31 -8.21 -0.64 3.61
C GLN A 31 -7.63 -0.13 2.29
N VAL A 32 -6.37 0.33 2.29
CA VAL A 32 -5.66 0.76 1.07
C VAL A 32 -5.52 -0.41 0.10
N ARG A 33 -5.11 -1.59 0.58
CA ARG A 33 -5.02 -2.82 -0.22
C ARG A 33 -6.35 -3.22 -0.82
N ALA A 34 -7.44 -3.15 -0.04
CA ALA A 34 -8.78 -3.43 -0.52
C ALA A 34 -9.22 -2.45 -1.62
N ALA A 35 -8.96 -1.15 -1.43
CA ALA A 35 -9.27 -0.12 -2.40
C ALA A 35 -8.49 -0.28 -3.71
N TRP A 36 -7.23 -0.75 -3.66
CA TRP A 36 -6.45 -1.01 -4.87
C TRP A 36 -7.07 -2.12 -5.73
N LYS A 37 -7.57 -3.20 -5.12
CA LYS A 37 -8.24 -4.30 -5.83
C LYS A 37 -9.49 -3.85 -6.58
N THR A 38 -10.22 -2.87 -6.04
CA THR A 38 -11.49 -2.41 -6.62
C THR A 38 -11.30 -1.31 -7.65
N ASN A 39 -10.37 -0.38 -7.39
CA ASN A 39 -10.28 0.88 -8.12
C ASN A 39 -9.16 0.92 -9.16
N ILE A 40 -8.13 0.08 -9.06
CA ILE A 40 -6.99 0.13 -9.99
C ILE A 40 -7.09 -1.04 -10.96
N LYS A 41 -7.49 -0.70 -12.19
CA LYS A 41 -7.72 -1.64 -13.29
C LYS A 41 -6.98 -1.19 -14.54
N ASP A 42 -6.67 -2.12 -15.43
CA ASP A 42 -6.26 -1.78 -16.79
C ASP A 42 -7.43 -1.32 -17.65
N SER A 43 -7.15 -0.93 -18.90
CA SER A 43 -8.16 -0.54 -19.88
C SER A 43 -9.19 -1.63 -20.19
N SER A 44 -8.91 -2.89 -19.82
CA SER A 44 -9.79 -4.04 -20.00
C SER A 44 -10.60 -4.35 -18.73
N GLY A 45 -10.44 -3.55 -17.66
CA GLY A 45 -11.14 -3.73 -16.40
C GLY A 45 -10.53 -4.77 -15.46
N LYS A 46 -9.35 -5.33 -15.79
CA LYS A 46 -8.66 -6.31 -14.95
C LYS A 46 -7.97 -5.62 -13.78
N PRO A 47 -8.22 -6.04 -12.52
CA PRO A 47 -7.50 -5.51 -11.36
C PRO A 47 -5.98 -5.67 -11.49
N LEU A 48 -5.24 -4.62 -11.11
CA LEU A 48 -3.78 -4.57 -11.18
C LEU A 48 -3.09 -4.82 -9.83
N TYR A 49 -3.85 -5.24 -8.82
CA TYR A 49 -3.38 -5.55 -7.47
C TYR A 49 -4.10 -6.78 -6.89
#